data_AF-A0A525CEE4-F1
#
_entry.id   AF-A0A525CEE4-F1
#
_cell.length_a   1.000
_cell.length_b   1.000
_cell.length_c   1.000
_cell.angle_alpha   90.00
_cell.angle_beta   90.00
_cell.angle_gamma   90.00
#
_symmetry.space_group_name_H-M   'P 1'
#
loop_
_entity.id
_entity.type
_entity.pdbx_description
1 polymer ?
#
loop_
_entity_poly.entity_id
_entity_poly.type
_entity_poly.pdbx_seq_one_letter_code
_entity_poly.pdbx_strand_id
1 'polypeptide(L)'
;MDKSKLRKYDVLTSLIMLVFGVWIVWEAFKMPMKDSYGGVMNVWYVSPALMPLFVGFMIILLSLIMFFLAARSVGFNNIFSSLLSLLPSARGGVWVSESFLRFLAIVLLLFEFVYMFIPRVDFFIGSLAFLTVFIVMFYPEDSRVFMRLFAFFLFWEGFFAIYFWLGVHENMIAGYRYAADYLVLGYLIVFLVYAAVLVRSKAELVRRFRISLLVSLLTPLVLCPIFKYGLLVPLPFEGVALGAMDSVWYWDF
;
A
#
# COMPACT_ATOMS: atom_id res chain seq x y z
N MET A 1 -7.84 11.83 -27.90
CA MET A 1 -8.87 11.07 -27.14
C MET A 1 -10.18 11.86 -27.21
N ASP A 2 -11.30 11.21 -27.53
CA ASP A 2 -12.58 11.89 -27.73
C ASP A 2 -13.09 12.52 -26.42
N LYS A 3 -13.33 13.84 -26.40
CA LYS A 3 -13.76 14.60 -25.22
C LYS A 3 -15.06 14.05 -24.64
N SER A 4 -15.97 13.55 -25.48
CA SER A 4 -17.23 12.95 -25.03
C SER A 4 -16.99 11.68 -24.20
N LYS A 5 -16.03 10.85 -24.61
CA LYS A 5 -15.68 9.62 -23.90
C LYS A 5 -15.02 9.91 -22.53
N LEU A 6 -14.16 10.93 -22.45
CA LEU A 6 -13.58 11.41 -21.18
C LEU A 6 -14.66 11.83 -20.19
N ARG A 7 -15.66 12.61 -20.64
CA ARG A 7 -16.75 13.06 -19.76
C ARG A 7 -17.58 11.93 -19.19
N LYS A 8 -17.76 10.83 -19.92
CA LYS A 8 -18.44 9.63 -19.39
C LYS A 8 -17.63 8.96 -18.28
N TYR A 9 -16.30 8.88 -18.43
CA TYR A 9 -15.42 8.39 -17.37
C TYR A 9 -15.44 9.32 -16.15
N ASP A 10 -15.46 10.64 -16.34
CA ASP A 10 -15.58 11.63 -15.25
C ASP A 10 -16.85 11.41 -14.40
N VAL A 11 -17.99 11.08 -15.02
CA VAL A 11 -19.24 10.75 -14.28
C VAL A 11 -19.07 9.48 -13.45
N LEU A 12 -18.45 8.44 -14.01
CA LEU A 12 -18.23 7.18 -13.30
C LEU A 12 -17.22 7.34 -12.15
N THR A 13 -16.07 7.98 -12.40
CA THR A 13 -15.05 8.20 -11.37
C THR A 13 -15.55 9.11 -10.27
N SER A 14 -16.29 10.18 -10.59
CA SER A 14 -16.89 11.02 -9.55
C SER A 14 -17.90 10.27 -8.69
N LEU A 15 -18.71 9.37 -9.26
CA LEU A 15 -19.63 8.55 -8.47
C LEU A 15 -18.90 7.58 -7.54
N ILE A 16 -17.85 6.90 -8.05
CA ILE A 16 -17.01 5.99 -7.24
C ILE A 16 -16.34 6.75 -6.09
N MET A 17 -15.73 7.90 -6.40
CA MET A 17 -15.05 8.73 -5.40
C MET A 17 -16.03 9.34 -4.39
N LEU A 18 -17.26 9.65 -4.79
CA LEU A 18 -18.31 10.09 -3.88
C LEU A 18 -18.64 9.00 -2.84
N VAL A 19 -18.87 7.76 -3.29
CA VAL A 19 -19.15 6.62 -2.41
C VAL A 19 -17.97 6.36 -1.48
N PHE A 20 -16.74 6.39 -2.02
CA PHE A 20 -15.51 6.23 -1.26
C PHE A 20 -15.34 7.33 -0.20
N GLY A 21 -15.57 8.58 -0.56
CA GLY A 21 -15.50 9.71 0.38
C GLY A 21 -16.53 9.62 1.50
N VAL A 22 -17.77 9.22 1.19
CA VAL A 22 -18.82 8.96 2.20
C VAL A 22 -18.41 7.83 3.13
N TRP A 23 -17.82 6.76 2.60
CA TRP A 23 -17.31 5.65 3.40
C TRP A 23 -16.17 6.08 4.34
N ILE A 24 -15.22 6.90 3.87
CA ILE A 24 -14.15 7.46 4.74
C ILE A 24 -14.75 8.26 5.89
N VAL A 25 -15.69 9.16 5.59
CA VAL A 25 -16.35 9.98 6.62
C VAL A 25 -17.10 9.10 7.61
N TRP A 26 -17.79 8.07 7.13
CA TRP A 26 -18.47 7.09 7.97
C TRP A 26 -17.52 6.36 8.93
N GLU A 27 -16.36 5.89 8.45
CA GLU A 27 -15.35 5.25 9.31
C GLU A 27 -14.72 6.25 10.30
N ALA A 28 -14.45 7.48 9.86
CA ALA A 28 -13.86 8.52 10.71
C ALA A 28 -14.78 8.87 11.89
N PHE A 29 -16.10 8.84 11.71
CA PHE A 29 -17.06 9.05 12.81
C PHE A 29 -17.04 7.95 13.88
N LYS A 30 -16.49 6.77 13.59
CA LYS A 30 -16.32 5.71 14.59
C LYS A 30 -15.07 5.89 15.46
N MET A 31 -14.17 6.81 15.09
CA MET A 31 -12.94 7.08 15.83
C MET A 31 -13.21 8.03 17.01
N PRO A 32 -12.50 7.89 18.14
CA PRO A 32 -12.71 8.72 19.32
C PRO A 32 -12.33 10.19 19.04
N MET A 33 -13.31 11.08 19.14
CA MET A 33 -13.14 12.53 18.93
C MET A 33 -12.53 13.24 20.13
N LYS A 34 -12.66 12.66 21.32
CA LYS A 34 -12.07 13.10 22.58
C LYS A 34 -11.71 11.84 23.35
N ASP A 35 -10.45 11.72 23.76
CA ASP A 35 -10.00 10.60 24.56
C ASP A 35 -9.07 11.09 25.67
N SER A 36 -9.00 10.39 26.79
CA SER A 36 -8.06 10.68 27.88
C SER A 36 -6.84 9.80 27.70
N TYR A 37 -5.73 10.37 27.22
CA TYR A 37 -4.47 9.66 27.13
C TYR A 37 -3.52 10.17 28.21
N GLY A 38 -3.11 9.30 29.13
CA GLY A 38 -2.21 9.68 30.24
C GLY A 38 -2.80 10.66 31.26
N GLY A 39 -4.13 10.72 31.41
CA GLY A 39 -4.78 11.63 32.37
C GLY A 39 -4.95 13.06 31.88
N VAL A 40 -4.57 13.35 30.63
CA VAL A 40 -4.83 14.62 29.94
C VAL A 40 -5.95 14.42 28.93
N MET A 41 -6.98 15.25 29.01
CA MET A 41 -8.09 15.24 28.05
C MET A 41 -7.60 15.72 26.69
N ASN A 42 -7.58 14.84 25.68
CA ASN A 42 -7.26 15.24 24.32
C ASN A 42 -8.38 16.11 23.75
N VAL A 43 -7.99 17.26 23.21
CA VAL A 43 -8.89 18.21 22.57
C VAL A 43 -9.20 17.72 21.15
N TRP A 44 -10.38 18.07 20.64
CA TRP A 44 -10.90 17.60 19.35
C TRP A 44 -9.94 17.80 18.16
N TYR A 45 -9.02 18.78 18.21
CA TYR A 45 -8.05 19.02 17.14
C TYR A 45 -6.86 18.05 17.12
N VAL A 46 -6.68 17.25 18.18
CA VAL A 46 -5.70 16.15 18.26
C VAL A 46 -6.35 14.81 17.91
N SER A 47 -7.64 14.82 17.55
CA SER A 47 -8.37 13.61 17.22
C SER A 47 -7.79 12.93 15.96
N PRO A 48 -7.54 11.61 16.00
CA PRO A 48 -7.14 10.85 14.81
C PRO A 48 -8.22 10.90 13.70
N ALA A 49 -9.47 11.23 14.02
CA ALA A 49 -10.57 11.35 13.07
C ALA A 49 -10.49 12.60 12.18
N LEU A 50 -9.77 13.65 12.62
CA LEU A 50 -9.86 14.97 12.00
C LEU A 50 -9.28 15.00 10.57
N MET A 51 -8.15 14.33 10.36
CA MET A 51 -7.54 14.23 9.02
C MET A 51 -8.42 13.39 8.07
N PRO A 52 -8.88 12.17 8.42
CA PRO A 52 -9.84 11.41 7.62
C PRO A 52 -11.12 12.19 7.30
N LEU A 53 -11.69 12.92 8.27
CA LEU A 53 -12.89 13.75 8.04
C LEU A 53 -12.60 14.84 7.01
N PHE A 54 -11.51 15.60 7.18
CA PHE A 54 -11.14 16.67 6.26
C PHE A 54 -10.94 16.14 4.83
N VAL A 55 -10.16 15.07 4.68
CA VAL A 55 -9.89 14.45 3.37
C VAL A 55 -11.17 13.88 2.76
N GLY A 56 -11.99 13.18 3.57
CA GLY A 56 -13.27 12.62 3.13
C GLY A 56 -14.23 13.70 2.62
N PHE A 57 -14.40 14.80 3.35
CA PHE A 57 -15.22 15.93 2.91
C PHE A 57 -14.69 16.59 1.64
N MET A 58 -13.37 16.77 1.51
CA MET A 58 -12.77 17.30 0.27
C MET A 58 -13.01 16.39 -0.93
N ILE A 59 -12.89 15.07 -0.76
CA ILE A 59 -13.20 14.09 -1.81
C ILE A 59 -14.67 14.17 -2.22
N ILE A 60 -15.59 14.20 -1.25
CA ILE A 60 -17.04 14.33 -1.52
C ILE A 60 -17.31 15.61 -2.31
N LEU A 61 -16.79 16.75 -1.85
CA LEU A 61 -16.99 18.06 -2.48
C LEU A 61 -16.49 18.08 -3.93
N LEU A 62 -15.25 17.64 -4.16
CA LEU A 62 -14.66 17.60 -5.50
C LEU A 62 -15.38 16.61 -6.41
N SER A 63 -15.81 15.47 -5.87
CA SER A 63 -16.59 14.46 -6.59
C SER A 63 -17.94 15.01 -7.02
N LEU A 64 -18.64 15.74 -6.16
CA LEU A 64 -19.90 16.41 -6.51
C LEU A 64 -19.67 17.44 -7.62
N ILE A 65 -18.65 18.30 -7.50
CA ILE A 65 -18.33 19.30 -8.54
C ILE A 65 -18.05 18.62 -9.88
N MET A 66 -17.21 17.58 -9.90
CA MET A 66 -16.89 16.80 -11.10
C MET A 66 -18.15 16.16 -11.69
N PHE A 67 -19.00 15.57 -10.84
CA PHE A 67 -20.25 14.94 -11.25
C PHE A 67 -21.18 15.96 -11.92
N PHE A 68 -21.40 17.14 -11.32
CA PHE A 68 -22.27 18.16 -11.90
C PHE A 68 -21.73 18.72 -13.22
N LEU A 69 -20.42 18.96 -13.32
CA LEU A 69 -19.78 19.41 -14.55
C LEU A 69 -19.89 18.37 -15.67
N ALA A 70 -19.65 17.10 -15.35
CA ALA A 70 -19.71 16.00 -16.30
C ALA A 70 -21.16 15.68 -16.72
N ALA A 71 -22.09 15.65 -15.77
CA ALA A 71 -23.52 15.44 -16.01
C ALA A 71 -24.13 16.52 -16.91
N ARG A 72 -23.74 17.80 -16.73
CA ARG A 72 -24.15 18.90 -17.61
C ARG A 72 -23.67 18.72 -19.05
N SER A 73 -22.52 18.07 -19.26
CA SER A 73 -21.94 17.84 -20.58
C SER A 73 -22.48 16.59 -21.30
N VAL A 74 -22.84 15.55 -20.56
CA VAL A 74 -23.36 14.27 -21.10
C VAL A 74 -24.90 14.28 -21.21
N GLY A 75 -25.57 15.13 -20.42
CA GLY A 75 -27.02 15.20 -20.30
C GLY A 75 -27.56 14.20 -19.28
N PHE A 76 -28.33 14.69 -18.28
CA PHE A 76 -28.84 13.88 -17.16
C PHE A 76 -29.63 12.64 -17.59
N ASN A 77 -30.37 12.72 -18.71
CA ASN A 77 -31.19 11.62 -19.22
C ASN A 77 -30.37 10.48 -19.86
N ASN A 78 -29.10 10.73 -20.20
CA ASN A 78 -28.22 9.75 -20.84
C ASN A 78 -27.12 9.20 -19.92
N ILE A 79 -27.16 9.54 -18.63
CA ILE A 79 -26.16 9.09 -17.65
C ILE A 79 -26.16 7.57 -17.54
N PHE A 80 -27.35 6.95 -17.38
CA PHE A 80 -27.48 5.51 -17.18
C PHE A 80 -27.06 4.71 -18.43
N SER A 81 -27.48 5.14 -19.62
CA SER A 81 -27.08 4.52 -20.89
C SER A 81 -25.58 4.71 -21.18
N SER A 82 -25.01 5.86 -20.79
CA SER A 82 -23.58 6.13 -20.90
C SER A 82 -22.76 5.26 -19.93
N LEU A 83 -23.19 5.09 -18.69
CA LEU A 83 -22.57 4.18 -17.71
C LEU A 83 -22.65 2.72 -18.17
N LEU A 84 -23.82 2.29 -18.66
CA LEU A 84 -24.01 0.93 -19.16
C LEU A 84 -23.12 0.65 -20.39
N SER A 85 -22.89 1.65 -21.25
CA SER A 85 -21.97 1.53 -22.40
C SER A 85 -20.48 1.52 -22.03
N LEU A 86 -20.13 1.91 -20.79
CA LEU A 86 -18.77 1.82 -20.26
C LEU A 86 -18.50 0.49 -19.57
N LEU A 87 -19.53 -0.27 -19.21
CA LEU A 87 -19.35 -1.62 -18.71
C LEU A 87 -18.72 -2.47 -19.82
N PRO A 88 -17.68 -3.27 -19.51
CA PRO A 88 -17.12 -4.20 -20.46
C PRO A 88 -18.26 -5.10 -20.95
N SER A 89 -18.59 -5.02 -22.24
CA SER A 89 -19.48 -6.00 -22.85
C SER A 89 -18.84 -7.37 -22.60
N ALA A 90 -19.55 -8.28 -21.93
CA ALA A 90 -19.07 -9.60 -21.49
C ALA A 90 -18.52 -10.52 -22.63
N ARG A 91 -18.40 -10.03 -23.86
CA ARG A 91 -17.89 -10.72 -25.05
C ARG A 91 -16.58 -10.14 -25.60
N GLY A 92 -16.10 -9.01 -25.10
CA GLY A 92 -14.79 -8.46 -25.47
C GLY A 92 -13.84 -8.65 -24.30
N GLY A 93 -12.91 -9.60 -24.41
CA GLY A 93 -11.92 -9.87 -23.36
C GLY A 93 -11.34 -8.57 -22.82
N VAL A 94 -11.39 -8.39 -21.50
CA VAL A 94 -10.75 -7.26 -20.83
C VAL A 94 -9.25 -7.45 -21.03
N TRP A 95 -8.70 -6.81 -22.06
CA TRP A 95 -7.26 -6.73 -22.25
C TRP A 95 -6.72 -5.90 -21.09
N VAL A 96 -6.24 -6.59 -20.07
CA VAL A 96 -5.67 -5.95 -18.89
C VAL A 96 -4.42 -5.21 -19.35
N SER A 97 -4.49 -3.88 -19.38
CA SER A 97 -3.37 -3.05 -19.86
C SER A 97 -2.21 -3.10 -18.87
N GLU A 98 -0.97 -2.94 -19.37
CA GLU A 98 0.20 -2.89 -18.49
C GLU A 98 0.07 -1.77 -17.45
N SER A 99 -0.49 -0.61 -17.82
CA SER A 99 -0.75 0.48 -16.89
C SER A 99 -1.71 0.08 -15.76
N PHE A 100 -2.75 -0.71 -16.08
CA PHE A 100 -3.66 -1.22 -15.07
C PHE A 100 -2.98 -2.24 -14.14
N LEU A 101 -2.12 -3.11 -14.68
CA LEU A 101 -1.35 -4.05 -13.87
C LEU A 101 -0.37 -3.35 -12.93
N ARG A 102 0.30 -2.29 -13.40
CA ARG A 102 1.16 -1.44 -12.57
C ARG A 102 0.38 -0.77 -11.46
N PHE A 103 -0.81 -0.23 -11.77
CA PHE A 103 -1.70 0.32 -10.76
C PHE A 103 -2.12 -0.74 -9.74
N LEU A 104 -2.55 -1.91 -10.20
CA LEU A 104 -2.95 -3.04 -9.33
C LEU A 104 -1.80 -3.48 -8.43
N ALA A 105 -0.58 -3.57 -8.96
CA ALA A 105 0.61 -3.90 -8.19
C ALA A 105 0.89 -2.90 -7.07
N ILE A 106 0.73 -1.59 -7.32
CA ILE A 106 0.87 -0.56 -6.27
C ILE A 106 -0.20 -0.74 -5.19
N VAL A 107 -1.45 -0.94 -5.58
CA VAL A 107 -2.56 -1.14 -4.64
C VAL A 107 -2.34 -2.36 -3.77
N LEU A 108 -1.94 -3.49 -4.37
CA LEU A 108 -1.65 -4.73 -3.65
C LEU A 108 -0.44 -4.61 -2.73
N LEU A 109 0.64 -3.95 -3.16
CA LEU A 109 1.80 -3.70 -2.29
C LEU A 109 1.45 -2.85 -1.07
N LEU A 110 0.62 -1.81 -1.27
CA LEU A 110 0.12 -1.01 -0.15
C LEU A 110 -0.79 -1.83 0.76
N PHE A 111 -1.62 -2.69 0.19
CA PHE A 111 -2.49 -3.58 0.96
C PHE A 111 -1.69 -4.57 1.81
N GLU A 112 -0.70 -5.25 1.22
CA GLU A 112 0.24 -6.15 1.91
C GLU A 112 0.93 -5.41 3.07
N PHE A 113 1.53 -4.27 2.78
CA PHE A 113 2.26 -3.51 3.79
C PHE A 113 1.36 -3.07 4.94
N VAL A 114 0.22 -2.42 4.64
CA VAL A 114 -0.64 -1.80 5.65
C VAL A 114 -1.43 -2.84 6.45
N TYR A 115 -2.04 -3.82 5.77
CA TYR A 115 -2.99 -4.73 6.40
C TYR A 115 -2.36 -6.05 6.81
N MET A 116 -1.29 -6.52 6.14
CA MET A 116 -0.63 -7.78 6.48
C MET A 116 0.59 -7.55 7.37
N PHE A 117 1.56 -6.73 6.92
CA PHE A 117 2.86 -6.61 7.56
C PHE A 117 2.84 -5.71 8.80
N ILE A 118 2.35 -4.47 8.72
CA ILE A 118 2.36 -3.51 9.86
C ILE A 118 1.87 -4.13 11.17
N PRO A 119 0.77 -4.92 11.21
CA PRO A 119 0.27 -5.46 12.48
C PRO A 119 1.02 -6.70 13.00
N ARG A 120 1.88 -7.34 12.20
CA ARG A 120 2.35 -8.73 12.47
C ARG A 120 3.84 -8.95 12.28
N VAL A 121 4.53 -8.04 11.61
CA VAL A 121 5.94 -8.17 11.20
C VAL A 121 6.66 -6.95 11.73
N ASP A 122 7.91 -7.14 12.16
CA ASP A 122 8.80 -6.04 12.57
C ASP A 122 8.72 -4.89 11.54
N PHE A 123 8.41 -3.69 12.03
CA PHE A 123 8.17 -2.54 11.15
C PHE A 123 9.37 -2.21 10.24
N PHE A 124 10.60 -2.41 10.71
CA PHE A 124 11.80 -2.25 9.88
C PHE A 124 11.83 -3.30 8.76
N ILE A 125 11.56 -4.57 9.08
CA ILE A 125 11.55 -5.65 8.08
C ILE A 125 10.41 -5.46 7.08
N GLY A 126 9.21 -5.11 7.55
CA GLY A 126 8.05 -4.84 6.70
C GLY A 126 8.28 -3.66 5.76
N SER A 127 8.86 -2.57 6.24
CA SER A 127 9.18 -1.40 5.42
C SER A 127 10.32 -1.69 4.42
N LEU A 128 11.34 -2.44 4.84
CA LEU A 128 12.40 -2.93 3.96
C LEU A 128 11.84 -3.81 2.83
N ALA A 129 10.95 -4.76 3.16
CA ALA A 129 10.32 -5.63 2.18
C ALA A 129 9.45 -4.83 1.19
N PHE A 130 8.57 -3.96 1.71
CA PHE A 130 7.73 -3.08 0.88
C PHE A 130 8.57 -2.23 -0.08
N LEU A 131 9.56 -1.49 0.42
CA LEU A 131 10.40 -0.62 -0.42
C LEU A 131 11.22 -1.42 -1.42
N THR A 132 11.74 -2.58 -1.02
CA THR A 132 12.53 -3.42 -1.92
C THR A 132 11.66 -3.94 -3.06
N VAL A 133 10.52 -4.55 -2.76
CA VAL A 133 9.62 -5.09 -3.78
C VAL A 133 9.10 -3.98 -4.68
N PHE A 134 8.69 -2.84 -4.11
CA PHE A 134 8.22 -1.68 -4.86
C PHE A 134 9.30 -1.15 -5.82
N ILE A 135 10.47 -0.76 -5.30
CA ILE A 135 11.49 -0.10 -6.14
C ILE A 135 12.07 -1.09 -7.16
N VAL A 136 12.34 -2.35 -6.78
CA VAL A 136 12.88 -3.36 -7.70
C VAL A 136 11.89 -3.71 -8.81
N MET A 137 10.59 -3.67 -8.54
CA MET A 137 9.56 -3.96 -9.55
C MET A 137 9.37 -2.82 -10.55
N PHE A 138 9.46 -1.56 -10.11
CA PHE A 138 9.12 -0.40 -10.95
C PHE A 138 10.32 0.35 -11.54
N TYR A 139 11.45 0.45 -10.83
CA TYR A 139 12.61 1.24 -11.26
C TYR A 139 13.36 0.72 -12.50
N PRO A 140 13.45 -0.60 -12.76
CA PRO A 140 14.10 -1.10 -13.98
C PRO A 140 13.41 -0.69 -15.29
N GLU A 141 12.15 -0.24 -15.25
CA GLU A 141 11.36 0.22 -16.40
C GLU A 141 11.25 -0.78 -17.57
N ASP A 142 11.49 -2.08 -17.33
CA ASP A 142 11.38 -3.14 -18.34
C ASP A 142 10.10 -3.96 -18.11
N SER A 143 9.16 -3.93 -19.08
CA SER A 143 7.86 -4.60 -18.96
C SER A 143 7.97 -6.10 -18.72
N ARG A 144 8.99 -6.79 -19.26
CA ARG A 144 9.15 -8.24 -19.06
C ARG A 144 9.59 -8.55 -17.65
N VAL A 145 10.50 -7.75 -17.10
CA VAL A 145 10.94 -7.86 -15.70
C VAL A 145 9.77 -7.57 -14.77
N PHE A 146 9.04 -6.47 -15.02
CA PHE A 146 7.84 -6.11 -14.26
C PHE A 146 6.83 -7.27 -14.19
N MET A 147 6.43 -7.83 -15.33
CA MET A 147 5.41 -8.89 -15.37
C MET A 147 5.83 -10.15 -14.62
N ARG A 148 7.11 -10.52 -14.70
CA ARG A 148 7.64 -11.70 -13.98
C ARG A 148 7.75 -11.48 -12.49
N LEU A 149 8.20 -10.30 -12.06
CA LEU A 149 8.24 -9.93 -10.66
C LEU A 149 6.83 -9.77 -10.08
N PHE A 150 5.91 -9.19 -10.84
CA PHE A 150 4.52 -9.04 -10.42
C PHE A 150 3.81 -10.38 -10.27
N ALA A 151 4.00 -11.33 -11.20
CA ALA A 151 3.44 -12.68 -11.06
C ALA A 151 4.01 -13.41 -9.83
N PHE A 152 5.32 -13.28 -9.59
CA PHE A 152 5.95 -13.85 -8.40
C PHE A 152 5.42 -13.20 -7.12
N PHE A 153 5.28 -11.88 -7.11
CA PHE A 153 4.67 -11.12 -6.03
C PHE A 153 3.22 -11.57 -5.76
N LEU A 154 2.37 -11.72 -6.78
CA LEU A 154 0.99 -12.20 -6.63
C LEU A 154 0.90 -13.59 -6.00
N PHE A 155 1.83 -14.48 -6.31
CA PHE A 155 1.89 -15.79 -5.68
C PHE A 155 2.15 -15.67 -4.17
N TRP A 156 3.13 -14.84 -3.78
CA TRP A 156 3.45 -14.61 -2.38
C TRP A 156 2.36 -13.83 -1.63
N GLU A 157 1.73 -12.87 -2.28
CA GLU A 157 0.57 -12.15 -1.73
C GLU A 157 -0.56 -13.14 -1.37
N GLY A 158 -0.88 -14.06 -2.29
CA GLY A 158 -1.84 -15.13 -2.02
C GLY A 158 -1.40 -16.05 -0.88
N PHE A 159 -0.11 -16.42 -0.84
CA PHE A 159 0.45 -17.23 0.24
C PHE A 159 0.35 -16.54 1.61
N PHE A 160 0.74 -15.27 1.71
CA PHE A 160 0.66 -14.49 2.95
C PHE A 160 -0.78 -14.26 3.38
N ALA A 161 -1.68 -13.95 2.44
CA ALA A 161 -3.10 -13.83 2.73
C ALA A 161 -3.67 -15.10 3.37
N ILE A 162 -3.36 -16.28 2.80
CA ILE A 162 -3.78 -17.57 3.35
C ILE A 162 -3.11 -17.84 4.70
N TYR A 163 -1.80 -17.62 4.80
CA TYR A 163 -1.03 -17.86 6.03
C TYR A 163 -1.56 -17.05 7.22
N PHE A 164 -1.85 -15.76 7.01
CA PHE A 164 -2.40 -14.90 8.05
C PHE A 164 -3.88 -15.17 8.32
N TRP A 165 -4.67 -15.47 7.29
CA TRP A 165 -6.10 -15.81 7.46
C TRP A 165 -6.31 -17.09 8.27
N LEU A 166 -5.44 -18.09 8.09
CA LEU A 166 -5.46 -19.33 8.88
C LEU A 166 -4.96 -19.16 10.33
N GLY A 167 -4.50 -17.97 10.73
CA GLY A 167 -4.03 -17.71 12.09
C GLY A 167 -2.77 -18.51 12.47
N VAL A 168 -2.01 -19.03 11.50
CA VAL A 168 -0.85 -19.89 11.75
C VAL A 168 0.21 -19.16 12.58
N HIS A 169 0.33 -17.85 12.39
CA HIS A 169 1.22 -16.99 13.17
C HIS A 169 0.91 -17.01 14.67
N GLU A 170 -0.37 -17.03 15.09
CA GLU A 170 -0.76 -17.06 16.51
C GLU A 170 -0.39 -18.38 17.18
N ASN A 171 -0.57 -19.49 16.47
CA ASN A 171 -0.21 -20.83 16.95
C ASN A 171 1.31 -21.05 17.02
N MET A 172 2.07 -20.39 16.13
CA MET A 172 3.53 -20.46 16.09
C MET A 172 4.21 -19.58 17.15
N ILE A 173 3.56 -18.52 17.64
CA ILE A 173 4.09 -17.63 18.69
C ILE A 173 4.36 -18.40 20.00
N ALA A 174 3.65 -19.49 20.26
CA ALA A 174 3.89 -20.37 21.40
C ALA A 174 5.26 -21.11 21.34
N GLY A 175 5.87 -21.25 20.15
CA GLY A 175 7.17 -21.92 19.97
C GLY A 175 8.28 -21.04 19.37
N TYR A 176 7.95 -20.00 18.59
CA TYR A 176 8.88 -19.11 17.90
C TYR A 176 8.36 -17.66 17.88
N ARG A 177 8.84 -16.83 18.82
CA ARG A 177 8.41 -15.44 19.07
C ARG A 177 8.44 -14.50 17.84
N TYR A 178 9.24 -14.82 16.81
CA TYR A 178 9.45 -13.97 15.62
C TYR A 178 9.27 -14.73 14.29
N ALA A 179 8.40 -15.75 14.25
CA ALA A 179 8.22 -16.58 13.06
C ALA A 179 7.86 -15.78 11.79
N ALA A 180 7.02 -14.74 11.92
CA ALA A 180 6.60 -13.90 10.81
C ALA A 180 7.77 -13.08 10.22
N ASP A 181 8.65 -12.54 11.06
CA ASP A 181 9.83 -11.78 10.65
C ASP A 181 10.76 -12.64 9.78
N TYR A 182 11.05 -13.87 10.23
CA TYR A 182 11.90 -14.80 9.46
C TYR A 182 11.25 -15.25 8.15
N LEU A 183 9.92 -15.43 8.14
CA LEU A 183 9.19 -15.77 6.92
C LEU A 183 9.29 -14.66 5.88
N VAL A 184 9.09 -13.40 6.30
CA VAL A 184 9.21 -12.23 5.41
C VAL A 184 10.65 -12.01 4.95
N LEU A 185 11.64 -12.20 5.82
CA LEU A 185 13.05 -12.17 5.41
C LEU A 185 13.38 -13.26 4.39
N GLY A 186 12.86 -14.47 4.59
CA GLY A 186 12.99 -15.57 3.64
C GLY A 186 12.39 -15.23 2.28
N TYR A 187 11.15 -14.71 2.27
CA TYR A 187 10.50 -14.19 1.07
C TYR A 187 11.36 -13.12 0.38
N LEU A 188 11.86 -12.14 1.13
CA LEU A 188 12.68 -11.06 0.61
C LEU A 188 13.96 -11.58 -0.06
N ILE A 189 14.64 -12.55 0.57
CA ILE A 189 15.84 -13.18 -0.02
C ILE A 189 15.50 -13.88 -1.33
N VAL A 190 14.43 -14.69 -1.35
CA VAL A 190 14.01 -15.40 -2.58
C VAL A 190 13.62 -14.41 -3.68
N PHE A 191 12.88 -13.35 -3.33
CA PHE A 191 12.52 -12.26 -4.25
C PHE A 191 13.76 -11.60 -4.85
N LEU A 192 14.75 -11.26 -4.02
CA LEU A 192 15.99 -10.63 -4.45
C LEU A 192 16.84 -11.52 -5.36
N VAL A 193 16.96 -12.80 -5.03
CA VAL A 193 17.66 -13.78 -5.88
C VAL A 193 16.96 -13.91 -7.22
N TYR A 194 15.63 -14.02 -7.23
CA TYR A 194 14.85 -14.10 -8.46
C TYR A 194 15.00 -12.84 -9.31
N ALA A 195 14.89 -11.65 -8.70
CA ALA A 195 15.09 -10.38 -9.37
C ALA A 195 16.51 -10.26 -9.97
N ALA A 196 17.54 -10.63 -9.21
CA ALA A 196 18.93 -10.64 -9.67
C ALA A 196 19.12 -11.53 -10.91
N VAL A 197 18.50 -12.72 -10.92
CA VAL A 197 18.52 -13.63 -12.07
C VAL A 197 17.83 -13.03 -13.30
N LEU A 198 16.76 -12.26 -13.13
CA LEU A 198 16.05 -11.61 -14.24
C LEU A 198 16.82 -10.44 -14.85
N VAL A 199 17.51 -9.65 -14.05
CA VAL A 199 18.21 -8.44 -14.53
C VAL A 199 19.62 -8.70 -15.05
N ARG A 200 20.23 -9.86 -14.75
CA ARG A 200 21.65 -10.15 -15.05
C ARG A 200 22.06 -10.03 -16.51
N SER A 201 21.11 -10.13 -17.45
CA SER A 201 21.41 -10.12 -18.89
C SER A 201 21.77 -8.75 -19.44
N LYS A 202 21.40 -7.65 -18.75
CA LYS A 202 21.65 -6.27 -19.23
C LYS A 202 22.36 -5.48 -18.14
N ALA A 203 23.53 -4.92 -18.44
CA ALA A 203 24.33 -4.15 -17.49
C ALA A 203 23.57 -2.94 -16.90
N GLU A 204 22.72 -2.29 -17.70
CA GLU A 204 21.89 -1.19 -17.23
C GLU A 204 20.87 -1.64 -16.17
N LEU A 205 20.18 -2.78 -16.37
CA LEU A 205 19.22 -3.30 -15.41
C LEU A 205 19.91 -3.73 -14.10
N VAL A 206 21.12 -4.29 -14.19
CA VAL A 206 21.93 -4.62 -13.00
C VAL A 206 22.29 -3.35 -12.21
N ARG A 207 22.67 -2.27 -12.90
CA ARG A 207 22.95 -0.98 -12.25
C ARG A 207 21.69 -0.46 -11.54
N ARG A 208 20.55 -0.47 -12.23
CA ARG A 208 19.28 -0.01 -11.66
C ARG A 208 18.89 -0.84 -10.44
N PHE A 209 18.99 -2.17 -10.53
CA PHE A 209 18.74 -3.08 -9.42
C PHE A 209 19.61 -2.77 -8.19
N ARG A 210 20.92 -2.56 -8.35
CA ARG A 210 21.81 -2.19 -7.24
C ARG A 210 21.39 -0.87 -6.57
N ILE A 211 20.99 0.12 -7.36
CA ILE A 211 20.45 1.39 -6.83
C ILE A 211 19.17 1.12 -6.05
N SER A 212 18.27 0.28 -6.58
CA SER A 212 17.04 -0.12 -5.88
C SER A 212 17.33 -0.72 -4.51
N LEU A 213 18.30 -1.63 -4.40
CA LEU A 213 18.68 -2.25 -3.13
C LEU A 213 19.26 -1.25 -2.14
N LEU A 214 20.13 -0.36 -2.62
CA LEU A 214 20.75 0.64 -1.77
C LEU A 214 19.69 1.59 -1.20
N VAL A 215 18.79 2.09 -2.05
CA VAL A 215 17.73 3.00 -1.61
C VAL A 215 16.74 2.30 -0.69
N SER A 216 16.31 1.07 -1.01
CA SER A 216 15.34 0.33 -0.19
C SER A 216 15.89 -0.07 1.18
N LEU A 217 17.20 -0.27 1.30
CA LEU A 217 17.86 -0.57 2.57
C LEU A 217 18.17 0.68 3.39
N LEU A 218 18.76 1.71 2.76
CA LEU A 218 19.17 2.92 3.49
C LEU A 218 17.97 3.70 4.04
N THR A 219 16.85 3.72 3.31
CA THR A 219 15.67 4.47 3.73
C THR A 219 15.15 4.03 5.11
N PRO A 220 14.78 2.76 5.35
CA PRO A 220 14.33 2.32 6.68
C PRO A 220 15.47 2.35 7.71
N LEU A 221 16.73 2.11 7.30
CA LEU A 221 17.89 2.17 8.19
C LEU A 221 18.15 3.57 8.76
N VAL A 222 17.78 4.61 8.03
CA VAL A 222 17.87 5.99 8.51
C VAL A 222 16.58 6.40 9.21
N LEU A 223 15.42 6.14 8.59
CA LEU A 223 14.13 6.61 9.11
C LEU A 223 13.75 5.92 10.42
N CYS A 224 13.79 4.60 10.52
CA CYS A 224 13.36 3.88 11.72
C CYS A 224 14.09 4.35 13.00
N PRO A 225 15.43 4.46 13.04
CA PRO A 225 16.11 4.99 14.22
C PRO A 225 15.85 6.48 14.48
N ILE A 226 15.70 7.32 13.45
CA ILE A 226 15.33 8.73 13.65
C ILE A 226 13.96 8.84 14.32
N PHE A 227 12.97 8.10 13.83
CA PHE A 227 11.62 8.10 14.42
C PHE A 227 11.62 7.50 15.83
N LYS A 228 12.25 6.34 16.02
CA LYS A 228 12.23 5.62 17.30
C LYS A 228 13.08 6.29 18.38
N TYR A 229 14.34 6.60 18.10
CA TYR A 229 15.29 7.11 19.11
C TYR A 229 15.43 8.63 19.08
N GLY A 230 15.26 9.26 17.93
CA GLY A 230 15.33 10.72 17.79
C GLY A 230 14.04 11.42 18.22
N LEU A 231 12.90 10.96 17.67
CA LEU A 231 11.58 11.55 17.91
C LEU A 231 10.75 10.83 18.98
N LEU A 232 11.25 9.71 19.52
CA LEU A 232 10.58 8.90 20.53
C LEU A 232 9.18 8.43 20.10
N VAL A 233 8.99 8.20 18.80
CA VAL A 233 7.75 7.69 18.23
C VAL A 233 7.74 6.16 18.34
N PRO A 234 6.76 5.56 19.04
CA PRO A 234 6.66 4.11 19.11
C PRO A 234 6.32 3.55 17.72
N LEU A 235 7.04 2.51 17.30
CA LEU A 235 6.78 1.85 16.02
C LEU A 235 5.67 0.79 16.18
N PRO A 236 4.87 0.50 15.13
CA PRO A 236 3.65 -0.29 15.27
C PRO A 236 3.85 -1.70 15.82
N PHE A 237 4.85 -2.42 15.29
CA PHE A 237 5.21 -3.76 15.74
C PHE A 237 6.73 -3.86 15.79
N GLU A 238 7.24 -4.27 16.94
CA GLU A 238 8.68 -4.37 17.22
C GLU A 238 9.08 -5.83 17.34
N GLY A 239 9.90 -6.29 16.39
CA GLY A 239 10.33 -7.67 16.27
C GLY A 239 11.85 -7.80 16.36
N VAL A 240 12.43 -8.67 15.52
CA VAL A 240 13.86 -9.01 15.60
C VAL A 240 14.76 -7.80 15.33
N ALA A 241 14.46 -7.02 14.28
CA ALA A 241 15.35 -5.96 13.83
C ALA A 241 15.35 -4.79 14.83
N LEU A 242 14.16 -4.35 15.25
CA LEU A 242 14.04 -3.27 16.22
C LEU A 242 14.53 -3.70 17.61
N GLY A 243 14.28 -4.95 18.02
CA GLY A 243 14.84 -5.48 19.27
C GLY A 243 16.37 -5.53 19.27
N ALA A 244 17.00 -5.85 18.12
CA ALA A 244 18.44 -5.77 17.97
C ALA A 244 18.94 -4.31 18.05
N MET A 245 18.24 -3.37 17.41
CA MET A 245 18.57 -1.95 17.50
C MET A 245 18.47 -1.42 18.95
N ASP A 246 17.43 -1.83 19.69
CA ASP A 246 17.27 -1.46 21.09
C ASP A 246 18.42 -2.00 21.95
N SER A 247 18.84 -3.24 21.70
CA SER A 247 19.98 -3.83 22.42
C SER A 247 21.29 -3.08 22.20
N VAL A 248 21.47 -2.45 21.03
CA VAL A 248 22.65 -1.63 20.72
C VAL A 248 22.52 -0.23 21.32
N TRP A 249 21.33 0.37 21.25
CA TRP A 249 21.08 1.74 21.72
C TRP A 249 21.12 1.85 23.25
N TYR A 250 20.47 0.90 23.94
CA TYR A 250 20.45 0.81 25.39
C TYR A 250 21.59 -0.05 25.93
N TRP A 251 22.65 -0.25 25.14
CA TRP A 251 23.82 -0.94 25.62
C TRP A 251 24.55 -0.03 26.63
N ASP A 252 24.27 -0.25 27.91
CA ASP A 252 24.99 0.40 29.01
C ASP A 252 26.46 -0.04 29.00
N PHE A 253 27.37 0.93 28.95
CA PHE A 253 28.76 0.80 29.37
C PHE A 253 28.91 1.28 30.83
#